data_AF-A0A6C0JVK4-F1
#
_entry.id   AF-A0A6C0JVK4-F1
#
_cell.length_a   1.000
_cell.length_b   1.000
_cell.length_c   1.000
_cell.angle_alpha   90.00
_cell.angle_beta   90.00
_cell.angle_gamma   90.00
#
_symmetry.space_group_name_H-M   'P 1'
#
loop_
_entity.id
_entity.type
_entity.pdbx_description
1 polymer ?
#
loop_
_entity_poly.entity_id
_entity_poly.type
_entity_poly.pdbx_seq_one_letter_code
_entity_poly.pdbx_strand_id
1 'polypeptide(L)'
;MSQIKITVLKQGTVHPKVITCSFFTMKDAYRSYGKYQQHLKKFLYQVKRYLKNFEVRIYTDNTGKTFALDVAKDPNVSVLHFDCPEFREGKGHVGTFGTLVRLLPFFEEHDLVWSSDIDIPDNYLLLDFSTGDFKIDTYLCYDRKVYGRKYTILAGKFMSKTQLPRALLTRFLNKVLDGDYNEQRDALIAKNKFKPPSKFPYGMDELFLNYPVYDWIKKRDYSVNITFDFSNSVLNYMIKEHSPQDYEVVYQYYMTKDKKYVPKLKEVFRKHVHLGIEKYPCLELLKEKLKDPESFKNDFDVNSLIKSSEL
;
A
#
# COMPACT_ATOMS: atom_id res chain seq x y z
N MET A 1 -9.33 -21.69 -14.14
CA MET A 1 -10.31 -20.60 -13.98
C MET A 1 -9.94 -19.78 -12.76
N SER A 2 -10.09 -18.46 -12.81
CA SER A 2 -9.85 -17.57 -11.65
C SER A 2 -10.97 -17.72 -10.64
N GLN A 3 -10.66 -17.92 -9.35
CA GLN A 3 -11.65 -17.94 -8.27
C GLN A 3 -12.42 -16.61 -8.18
N ILE A 4 -11.75 -15.51 -8.52
CA ILE A 4 -12.34 -14.17 -8.58
C ILE A 4 -13.00 -13.94 -9.94
N LYS A 5 -14.32 -13.73 -9.92
CA LYS A 5 -15.16 -13.30 -11.05
C LYS A 5 -15.25 -11.78 -11.07
N ILE A 6 -15.14 -11.18 -12.25
CA ILE A 6 -15.24 -9.73 -12.44
C ILE A 6 -16.40 -9.42 -13.39
N THR A 7 -17.23 -8.46 -13.01
CA THR A 7 -18.31 -7.89 -13.85
C THR A 7 -18.08 -6.40 -14.00
N VAL A 8 -18.02 -5.89 -15.23
CA VAL A 8 -17.90 -4.46 -15.49
C VAL A 8 -19.26 -3.79 -15.21
N LEU A 9 -19.32 -2.91 -14.23
CA LEU A 9 -20.53 -2.12 -13.92
C LEU A 9 -20.53 -0.79 -14.66
N LYS A 10 -19.36 -0.18 -14.82
CA LYS A 10 -19.10 0.99 -15.64
C LYS A 10 -17.73 0.84 -16.26
N GLN A 11 -17.64 0.99 -17.58
CA GLN A 11 -16.37 1.04 -18.31
C GLN A 11 -15.95 2.51 -18.44
N GLY A 12 -14.76 2.84 -17.95
CA GLY A 12 -14.10 4.11 -18.26
C GLY A 12 -13.28 4.03 -19.56
N THR A 13 -12.66 5.13 -19.95
CA THR A 13 -11.69 5.18 -21.05
C THR A 13 -10.54 4.20 -20.76
N VAL A 14 -10.39 3.18 -21.61
CA VAL A 14 -9.28 2.23 -21.51
C VAL A 14 -7.98 2.98 -21.77
N HIS A 15 -6.97 2.76 -20.92
CA HIS A 15 -5.68 3.42 -21.02
C HIS A 15 -4.55 2.43 -20.69
N PRO A 16 -3.37 2.52 -21.35
CA PRO A 16 -2.23 1.64 -21.05
C PRO A 16 -1.67 1.79 -19.62
N LYS A 17 -2.06 2.86 -18.93
CA LYS A 17 -1.66 3.15 -17.54
C LYS A 17 -2.88 3.08 -16.65
N VAL A 18 -2.80 2.29 -15.59
CA VAL A 18 -3.90 2.02 -14.67
C VAL A 18 -3.49 2.38 -13.25
N ILE A 19 -4.33 3.15 -12.56
CA ILE A 19 -4.31 3.25 -11.10
C ILE A 19 -5.53 2.51 -10.55
N THR A 20 -5.31 1.64 -9.58
CA THR A 20 -6.31 0.68 -9.12
C THR A 20 -6.47 0.73 -7.61
N CYS A 21 -7.71 0.66 -7.15
CA CYS A 21 -8.05 0.67 -5.74
C CYS A 21 -9.25 -0.25 -5.44
N SER A 22 -9.44 -0.59 -4.18
CA SER A 22 -10.59 -1.37 -3.70
C SER A 22 -11.53 -0.50 -2.85
N PHE A 23 -12.83 -0.70 -3.02
CA PHE A 23 -13.87 -0.01 -2.26
C PHE A 23 -14.99 -0.96 -1.84
N PHE A 24 -15.03 -1.32 -0.56
CA PHE A 24 -16.00 -2.25 0.03
C PHE A 24 -16.08 -1.99 1.54
N THR A 25 -17.03 -2.63 2.22
CA THR A 25 -17.06 -2.72 3.69
C THR A 25 -17.00 -4.16 4.15
N MET A 26 -16.50 -4.34 5.36
CA MET A 26 -16.45 -5.63 6.06
C MET A 26 -17.69 -5.77 6.93
N LYS A 27 -18.10 -7.00 7.21
CA LYS A 27 -19.15 -7.29 8.20
C LYS A 27 -18.74 -6.75 9.58
N ASP A 28 -17.52 -7.08 10.00
CA ASP A 28 -16.92 -6.56 11.23
C ASP A 28 -16.01 -5.36 10.91
N ALA A 29 -16.62 -4.25 10.51
CA ALA A 29 -15.87 -3.05 10.16
C ALA A 29 -15.27 -2.36 11.40
N TYR A 30 -13.96 -2.10 11.38
CA TYR A 30 -13.25 -1.34 12.44
C TYR A 30 -13.30 0.19 12.24
N ARG A 31 -13.92 0.67 11.16
CA ARG A 31 -14.11 2.09 10.83
C ARG A 31 -15.50 2.30 10.23
N SER A 32 -16.08 3.47 10.46
CA SER A 32 -17.34 3.86 9.83
C SER A 32 -17.23 3.87 8.31
N TYR A 33 -18.23 3.31 7.63
CA TYR A 33 -18.30 3.28 6.17
C TYR A 33 -18.28 4.67 5.54
N GLY A 34 -18.87 5.67 6.21
CA GLY A 34 -18.87 7.06 5.77
C GLY A 34 -17.47 7.66 5.60
N LYS A 35 -16.47 7.19 6.36
CA LYS A 35 -15.07 7.62 6.16
C LYS A 35 -14.53 7.12 4.83
N TYR A 36 -14.74 5.85 4.49
CA TYR A 36 -14.31 5.30 3.21
C TYR A 36 -14.98 6.02 2.02
N GLN A 37 -16.25 6.38 2.16
CA GLN A 37 -16.97 7.17 1.16
C GLN A 37 -16.32 8.54 0.89
N GLN A 38 -15.93 9.25 1.96
CA GLN A 38 -15.20 10.52 1.85
C GLN A 38 -13.82 10.32 1.22
N HIS A 39 -13.09 9.28 1.63
CA HIS A 39 -11.79 8.94 1.08
C HIS A 39 -11.86 8.61 -0.41
N LEU A 40 -12.85 7.85 -0.87
CA LEU A 40 -13.02 7.56 -2.30
C LEU A 40 -13.26 8.85 -3.12
N LYS A 41 -14.14 9.74 -2.64
CA LYS A 41 -14.37 11.04 -3.30
C LYS A 41 -13.09 11.87 -3.39
N LYS A 42 -12.32 11.91 -2.29
CA LYS A 42 -11.04 12.63 -2.23
C LYS A 42 -10.01 12.02 -3.19
N PHE A 43 -9.86 10.69 -3.17
CA PHE A 43 -8.98 9.94 -4.06
C PHE A 43 -9.29 10.23 -5.53
N LEU A 44 -10.55 10.15 -5.95
CA LEU A 44 -10.94 10.43 -7.34
C LEU A 44 -10.64 11.87 -7.76
N TYR A 45 -10.83 12.84 -6.85
CA TYR A 45 -10.44 14.22 -7.10
C TYR A 45 -8.92 14.38 -7.26
N GLN A 46 -8.13 13.73 -6.39
CA GLN A 46 -6.67 13.77 -6.46
C GLN A 46 -6.14 13.12 -7.75
N VAL A 47 -6.67 11.95 -8.12
CA VAL A 47 -6.28 11.24 -9.35
C VAL A 47 -6.61 12.08 -10.57
N LYS A 48 -7.82 12.67 -10.65
CA LYS A 48 -8.18 13.58 -11.74
C LYS A 48 -7.23 14.78 -11.86
N ARG A 49 -6.78 15.31 -10.72
CA ARG A 49 -5.88 16.46 -10.66
C ARG A 49 -4.46 16.13 -11.12
N TYR A 50 -3.92 14.99 -10.68
CA TYR A 50 -2.49 14.68 -10.82
C TYR A 50 -2.17 13.61 -11.88
N LEU A 51 -3.11 12.74 -12.21
CA LEU A 51 -2.93 11.57 -13.09
C LEU A 51 -3.90 11.61 -14.27
N LYS A 52 -3.82 12.66 -15.11
CA LYS A 52 -4.75 12.87 -16.24
C LYS A 52 -4.71 11.77 -17.31
N ASN A 53 -3.60 11.03 -17.41
CA ASN A 53 -3.37 9.98 -18.41
C ASN A 53 -3.36 8.60 -17.75
N PHE A 54 -4.38 8.31 -16.95
CA PHE A 54 -4.58 7.02 -16.29
C PHE A 54 -6.05 6.62 -16.38
N GLU A 55 -6.30 5.34 -16.60
CA GLU A 55 -7.57 4.72 -16.24
C GLU A 55 -7.58 4.50 -14.71
N VAL A 56 -8.69 4.84 -14.07
CA VAL A 56 -8.92 4.55 -12.65
C VAL A 56 -9.81 3.32 -12.54
N ARG A 57 -9.35 2.26 -11.88
CA ARG A 57 -10.15 1.06 -11.64
C ARG A 57 -10.54 0.94 -10.19
N ILE A 58 -11.84 1.07 -9.92
CA ILE A 58 -12.42 0.85 -8.60
C ILE A 58 -12.98 -0.58 -8.58
N TYR A 59 -12.36 -1.46 -7.79
CA TYR A 59 -12.88 -2.79 -7.51
C TYR A 59 -13.81 -2.75 -6.30
N THR A 60 -15.04 -3.23 -6.45
CA THR A 60 -16.07 -3.16 -5.41
C THR A 60 -16.93 -4.43 -5.36
N ASP A 61 -17.55 -4.72 -4.22
CA ASP A 61 -18.52 -5.82 -4.08
C ASP A 61 -19.95 -5.27 -3.89
N ASN A 62 -20.90 -6.11 -3.46
CA ASN A 62 -22.28 -5.66 -3.28
C ASN A 62 -22.45 -4.61 -2.16
N THR A 63 -21.46 -4.46 -1.28
CA THR A 63 -21.50 -3.48 -0.20
C THR A 63 -21.09 -2.08 -0.67
N GLY A 64 -20.21 -2.00 -1.68
CA GLY A 64 -19.66 -0.74 -2.19
C GLY A 64 -20.25 -0.24 -3.50
N LYS A 65 -20.79 -1.14 -4.33
CA LYS A 65 -21.08 -0.86 -5.74
C LYS A 65 -21.96 0.36 -6.02
N THR A 66 -23.03 0.57 -5.24
CA THR A 66 -23.97 1.66 -5.48
C THR A 66 -23.30 3.01 -5.31
N PHE A 67 -22.50 3.17 -4.24
CA PHE A 67 -21.79 4.42 -4.00
C PHE A 67 -20.65 4.62 -4.99
N ALA A 68 -19.89 3.57 -5.31
CA ALA A 68 -18.82 3.64 -6.32
C ALA A 68 -19.35 4.13 -7.68
N LEU A 69 -20.49 3.58 -8.14
CA LEU A 69 -21.16 4.01 -9.36
C LEU A 69 -21.62 5.47 -9.29
N ASP A 70 -22.16 5.90 -8.15
CA ASP A 70 -22.60 7.28 -7.99
C ASP A 70 -21.43 8.27 -8.09
N VAL A 71 -20.29 8.01 -7.45
CA VAL A 71 -19.17 8.96 -7.46
C VAL A 71 -18.27 8.87 -8.69
N ALA A 72 -18.35 7.80 -9.48
CA ALA A 72 -17.54 7.57 -10.67
C ALA A 72 -18.03 8.39 -11.89
N LYS A 73 -18.12 9.72 -11.77
CA LYS A 73 -18.60 10.61 -12.84
C LYS A 73 -17.56 10.88 -13.94
N ASP A 74 -16.28 10.73 -13.65
CA ASP A 74 -15.21 10.97 -14.61
C ASP A 74 -15.18 9.87 -15.69
N PRO A 75 -14.99 10.22 -16.99
CA PRO A 75 -14.95 9.24 -18.07
C PRO A 75 -13.80 8.23 -17.95
N ASN A 76 -12.71 8.57 -17.27
CA ASN A 76 -11.56 7.67 -17.10
C ASN A 76 -11.73 6.66 -15.94
N VAL A 77 -12.87 6.69 -15.24
CA VAL A 77 -13.11 5.81 -14.09
C VAL A 77 -13.96 4.59 -14.48
N SER A 78 -13.38 3.41 -14.33
CA SER A 78 -14.05 2.12 -14.41
C SER A 78 -14.49 1.65 -13.02
N VAL A 79 -15.70 1.09 -12.92
CA VAL A 79 -16.22 0.43 -11.71
C VAL A 79 -16.42 -1.04 -12.01
N LEU A 80 -15.66 -1.87 -11.32
CA LEU A 80 -15.58 -3.31 -11.52
C LEU A 80 -16.13 -4.02 -10.29
N HIS A 81 -17.21 -4.78 -10.47
CA HIS A 81 -17.73 -5.65 -9.42
C HIS A 81 -16.89 -6.91 -9.35
N PHE A 82 -16.47 -7.29 -8.15
CA PHE A 82 -15.81 -8.57 -7.90
C PHE A 82 -16.68 -9.50 -7.07
N ASP A 83 -16.56 -10.78 -7.37
CA ASP A 83 -17.18 -11.86 -6.61
C ASP A 83 -16.25 -13.05 -6.50
N CYS A 84 -16.04 -13.54 -5.28
CA CYS A 84 -15.33 -14.79 -5.01
C CYS A 84 -16.18 -15.64 -4.06
N PRO A 85 -17.00 -16.56 -4.59
CA PRO A 85 -17.95 -17.35 -3.80
C PRO A 85 -17.33 -18.05 -2.59
N GLU A 86 -16.10 -18.56 -2.73
CA GLU A 86 -15.35 -19.27 -1.69
C GLU A 86 -14.99 -18.38 -0.48
N PHE A 87 -14.99 -17.06 -0.65
CA PHE A 87 -14.65 -16.08 0.37
C PHE A 87 -15.79 -15.09 0.65
N ARG A 88 -17.02 -15.42 0.24
CA ARG A 88 -18.19 -14.56 0.47
C ARG A 88 -18.64 -14.63 1.93
N GLU A 89 -18.99 -13.47 2.50
CA GLU A 89 -19.60 -13.38 3.83
C GLU A 89 -20.76 -12.38 3.80
N GLY A 90 -21.99 -12.88 3.94
CA GLY A 90 -23.19 -12.07 3.83
C GLY A 90 -23.26 -11.34 2.49
N LYS A 91 -23.34 -10.00 2.52
CA LYS A 91 -23.37 -9.16 1.32
C LYS A 91 -21.97 -8.85 0.77
N GLY A 92 -20.89 -9.14 1.52
CA GLY A 92 -19.52 -8.81 1.13
C GLY A 92 -18.63 -10.03 1.08
N HIS A 93 -17.35 -9.82 1.40
CA HIS A 93 -16.34 -10.86 1.49
C HIS A 93 -15.70 -10.90 2.88
N VAL A 94 -15.12 -12.04 3.23
CA VAL A 94 -14.47 -12.27 4.51
C VAL A 94 -13.34 -11.26 4.74
N GLY A 95 -13.44 -10.55 5.86
CA GLY A 95 -12.42 -9.60 6.32
C GLY A 95 -11.95 -8.67 5.21
N THR A 96 -10.64 -8.58 5.04
CA THR A 96 -10.01 -7.68 4.06
C THR A 96 -9.76 -8.32 2.69
N PHE A 97 -10.39 -9.45 2.35
CA PHE A 97 -10.18 -10.11 1.05
C PHE A 97 -10.27 -9.13 -0.15
N GLY A 98 -11.20 -8.17 -0.10
CA GLY A 98 -11.37 -7.16 -1.13
C GLY A 98 -10.14 -6.25 -1.35
N THR A 99 -9.13 -6.24 -0.49
CA THR A 99 -7.89 -5.50 -0.77
C THR A 99 -6.99 -6.21 -1.76
N LEU A 100 -7.17 -7.52 -2.02
CA LEU A 100 -6.41 -8.26 -3.02
C LEU A 100 -6.84 -7.93 -4.45
N VAL A 101 -8.13 -7.62 -4.67
CA VAL A 101 -8.65 -7.42 -6.03
C VAL A 101 -8.11 -6.17 -6.72
N ARG A 102 -7.62 -5.19 -5.95
CA ARG A 102 -6.92 -4.03 -6.53
C ARG A 102 -5.62 -4.44 -7.22
N LEU A 103 -5.09 -5.63 -6.96
CA LEU A 103 -3.88 -6.15 -7.61
C LEU A 103 -4.17 -6.83 -8.96
N LEU A 104 -5.44 -7.02 -9.33
CA LEU A 104 -5.81 -7.72 -10.56
C LEU A 104 -5.20 -7.12 -11.84
N PRO A 105 -5.11 -5.79 -12.00
CA PRO A 105 -4.49 -5.20 -13.20
C PRO A 105 -3.02 -5.59 -13.39
N PHE A 106 -2.29 -5.99 -12.34
CA PHE A 106 -0.90 -6.46 -12.51
C PHE A 106 -0.81 -7.77 -13.30
N PHE A 107 -1.89 -8.52 -13.46
CA PHE A 107 -1.91 -9.76 -14.24
C PHE A 107 -2.44 -9.56 -15.67
N GLU A 108 -2.64 -8.32 -16.08
CA GLU A 108 -3.12 -7.91 -17.39
C GLU A 108 -2.04 -7.13 -18.14
N GLU A 109 -2.19 -6.97 -19.45
CA GLU A 109 -1.25 -6.20 -20.27
C GLU A 109 -1.51 -4.70 -20.11
N HIS A 110 -0.53 -4.01 -19.49
CA HIS A 110 -0.51 -2.57 -19.27
C HIS A 110 0.94 -2.06 -19.30
N ASP A 111 1.15 -0.82 -19.76
CA ASP A 111 2.45 -0.14 -19.72
C ASP A 111 2.87 0.19 -18.27
N LEU A 112 1.89 0.49 -17.41
CA LEU A 112 2.11 0.82 -16.01
C LEU A 112 0.86 0.54 -15.17
N VAL A 113 1.03 -0.22 -14.10
CA VAL A 113 0.00 -0.43 -13.09
C VAL A 113 0.47 0.15 -11.76
N TRP A 114 -0.42 0.88 -11.08
CA TRP A 114 -0.22 1.39 -9.73
C TRP A 114 -1.39 0.97 -8.83
N SER A 115 -1.12 0.13 -7.82
CA SER A 115 -2.08 -0.17 -6.76
C SER A 115 -2.04 0.88 -5.67
N SER A 116 -3.21 1.38 -5.26
CA SER A 116 -3.34 2.43 -4.26
C SER A 116 -4.38 2.14 -3.19
N ASP A 117 -4.14 2.67 -1.98
CA ASP A 117 -5.18 2.87 -0.98
C ASP A 117 -6.05 4.07 -1.38
N ILE A 118 -7.24 4.21 -0.78
CA ILE A 118 -8.09 5.40 -1.00
C ILE A 118 -7.92 6.46 0.08
N ASP A 119 -7.42 6.10 1.27
CA ASP A 119 -7.18 6.99 2.40
C ASP A 119 -5.77 7.61 2.37
N ILE A 120 -5.47 8.32 1.28
CA ILE A 120 -4.14 8.87 0.98
C ILE A 120 -4.02 10.39 1.23
N PRO A 121 -2.83 10.90 1.62
CA PRO A 121 -2.57 12.34 1.74
C PRO A 121 -2.52 13.04 0.37
N ASP A 122 -2.60 14.38 0.35
CA ASP A 122 -2.78 15.17 -0.87
C ASP A 122 -1.58 15.17 -1.84
N ASN A 123 -0.40 14.90 -1.32
CA ASN A 123 0.85 14.78 -2.05
C ASN A 123 1.15 13.35 -2.51
N TYR A 124 0.33 12.37 -2.14
CA TYR A 124 0.61 10.96 -2.39
C TYR A 124 0.76 10.62 -3.87
N LEU A 125 0.02 11.31 -4.74
CA LEU A 125 0.05 11.11 -6.18
C LEU A 125 1.08 11.98 -6.90
N LEU A 126 1.84 12.81 -6.16
CA LEU A 126 2.95 13.61 -6.69
C LEU A 126 4.26 12.80 -6.82
N LEU A 127 4.17 11.47 -6.77
CA LEU A 127 5.32 10.59 -6.78
C LEU A 127 6.02 10.57 -8.14
N ASP A 128 7.35 10.49 -8.08
CA ASP A 128 8.18 10.23 -9.24
C ASP A 128 7.88 8.82 -9.79
N PHE A 129 7.66 8.73 -11.10
CA PHE A 129 7.39 7.45 -11.75
C PHE A 129 8.69 6.65 -11.83
N SER A 130 8.61 5.34 -11.56
CA SER A 130 9.81 4.50 -11.61
C SER A 130 10.39 4.48 -13.02
N THR A 131 11.71 4.61 -13.11
CA THR A 131 12.47 4.27 -14.32
C THR A 131 12.63 2.76 -14.49
N GLY A 132 12.62 2.00 -13.40
CA GLY A 132 12.74 0.53 -13.42
C GLY A 132 11.44 -0.21 -13.79
N ASP A 133 11.54 -1.53 -13.85
CA ASP A 133 10.44 -2.47 -14.13
C ASP A 133 9.41 -2.50 -13.00
N PHE A 134 9.90 -2.32 -11.76
CA PHE A 134 9.10 -2.26 -10.55
C PHE A 134 9.41 -0.99 -9.73
N LYS A 135 8.41 -0.51 -8.99
CA LYS A 135 8.59 0.43 -7.88
C LYS A 135 8.12 -0.22 -6.58
N ILE A 136 9.01 -0.25 -5.59
CA ILE A 136 8.72 -0.75 -4.25
C ILE A 136 9.00 0.36 -3.26
N ASP A 137 7.95 0.87 -2.64
CA ASP A 137 8.09 1.68 -1.43
C ASP A 137 8.16 0.74 -0.21
N THR A 138 9.04 1.08 0.73
CA THR A 138 9.19 0.40 2.03
C THR A 138 9.43 1.43 3.13
N TYR A 139 8.97 1.15 4.36
CA TYR A 139 9.28 1.99 5.52
C TYR A 139 10.45 1.41 6.32
N LEU A 140 11.19 2.29 7.00
CA LEU A 140 12.11 1.87 8.06
C LEU A 140 11.35 1.05 9.11
N CYS A 141 11.93 -0.05 9.60
CA CYS A 141 11.34 -0.94 10.60
C CYS A 141 10.02 -1.63 10.18
N TYR A 142 9.68 -1.62 8.89
CA TYR A 142 8.47 -2.28 8.38
C TYR A 142 8.62 -3.80 8.26
N ASP A 143 9.86 -4.27 8.18
CA ASP A 143 10.30 -5.68 8.23
C ASP A 143 9.65 -6.48 9.38
N ARG A 144 9.23 -5.79 10.44
CA ARG A 144 8.65 -6.36 11.67
C ARG A 144 7.18 -6.75 11.61
N LYS A 145 6.48 -6.50 10.49
CA LYS A 145 5.03 -6.71 10.44
C LYS A 145 4.58 -8.15 10.27
N VAL A 146 5.43 -9.06 9.73
CA VAL A 146 5.26 -10.52 9.55
C VAL A 146 6.11 -11.05 8.37
N TYR A 147 6.57 -10.16 7.50
CA TYR A 147 7.01 -10.57 6.16
C TYR A 147 8.49 -10.94 6.04
N GLY A 148 9.36 -10.44 6.94
CA GLY A 148 10.78 -10.81 6.97
C GLY A 148 11.58 -10.42 5.72
N ARG A 149 11.15 -9.39 4.97
CA ARG A 149 11.80 -8.92 3.74
C ARG A 149 12.56 -7.62 3.97
N LYS A 150 13.77 -7.53 3.42
CA LYS A 150 14.64 -6.34 3.47
C LYS A 150 13.93 -5.11 2.93
N TYR A 151 13.27 -5.26 1.78
CA TYR A 151 12.45 -4.22 1.14
C TYR A 151 11.00 -4.67 1.12
N THR A 152 10.31 -4.57 2.26
CA THR A 152 8.92 -5.00 2.33
C THR A 152 8.04 -4.14 1.42
N ILE A 153 7.32 -4.78 0.49
CA ILE A 153 6.44 -4.12 -0.46
C ILE A 153 5.19 -3.62 0.24
N LEU A 154 4.95 -2.32 0.12
CA LEU A 154 3.71 -1.67 0.54
C LEU A 154 2.66 -1.76 -0.57
N ALA A 155 1.53 -2.40 -0.27
CA ALA A 155 0.49 -2.67 -1.28
C ALA A 155 -0.12 -1.42 -1.92
N GLY A 156 -0.28 -0.33 -1.16
CA GLY A 156 -0.81 0.94 -1.67
C GLY A 156 0.16 1.75 -2.53
N LYS A 157 1.43 1.37 -2.60
CA LYS A 157 2.45 2.12 -3.35
C LYS A 157 3.18 1.29 -4.41
N PHE A 158 2.80 0.02 -4.55
CA PHE A 158 3.43 -0.86 -5.52
C PHE A 158 3.09 -0.43 -6.96
N MET A 159 4.13 -0.30 -7.79
CA MET A 159 3.99 -0.05 -9.22
C MET A 159 4.75 -1.09 -10.04
N SER A 160 4.27 -1.37 -11.24
CA SER A 160 4.95 -2.26 -12.18
C SER A 160 4.68 -1.88 -13.62
N LYS A 161 5.71 -2.00 -14.45
CA LYS A 161 5.66 -1.98 -15.92
C LYS A 161 5.71 -3.38 -16.52
N THR A 162 5.74 -4.40 -15.67
CA THR A 162 5.87 -5.80 -16.05
C THR A 162 4.62 -6.56 -15.62
N GLN A 163 4.02 -7.29 -16.55
CA GLN A 163 2.90 -8.16 -16.23
C GLN A 163 3.35 -9.31 -15.31
N LEU A 164 2.65 -9.47 -14.19
CA LEU A 164 2.81 -10.59 -13.28
C LEU A 164 2.04 -11.82 -13.80
N PRO A 165 2.53 -13.06 -13.59
CA PRO A 165 1.76 -14.24 -13.94
C PRO A 165 0.54 -14.40 -13.02
N ARG A 166 -0.66 -14.51 -13.60
CA ARG A 166 -1.91 -14.77 -12.87
C ARG A 166 -1.84 -15.97 -11.92
N ALA A 167 -1.01 -16.97 -12.27
CA ALA A 167 -0.77 -18.15 -11.46
C ALA A 167 -0.17 -17.85 -10.07
N LEU A 168 0.39 -16.65 -9.84
CA LEU A 168 0.83 -16.22 -8.50
C LEU A 168 -0.38 -16.06 -7.57
N LEU A 169 -1.41 -15.32 -8.00
CA LEU A 169 -2.61 -15.11 -7.20
C LEU A 169 -3.39 -16.40 -6.99
N THR A 170 -3.58 -17.21 -8.04
CA THR A 170 -4.30 -18.49 -7.91
C THR A 170 -3.61 -19.43 -6.91
N ARG A 171 -2.28 -19.57 -6.98
CA ARG A 171 -1.55 -20.41 -6.02
C ARG A 171 -1.60 -19.85 -4.61
N PHE A 172 -1.52 -18.53 -4.45
CA PHE A 172 -1.65 -17.90 -3.14
C PHE A 172 -3.01 -18.18 -2.51
N LEU A 173 -4.10 -17.99 -3.24
CA LEU A 173 -5.45 -18.21 -2.71
C LEU A 173 -5.69 -19.68 -2.35
N ASN A 174 -5.20 -20.63 -3.16
CA ASN A 174 -5.26 -22.06 -2.82
C ASN A 174 -4.50 -22.36 -1.52
N LYS A 175 -3.27 -21.85 -1.38
CA LYS A 175 -2.48 -21.98 -0.15
C LYS A 175 -3.17 -21.38 1.09
N VAL A 176 -3.90 -20.28 0.93
CA VAL A 176 -4.71 -19.71 2.03
C VAL A 176 -5.90 -20.62 2.39
N LEU A 177 -6.50 -21.31 1.41
CA LEU A 177 -7.56 -22.29 1.66
C LEU A 177 -7.01 -23.54 2.36
N ASP A 178 -5.84 -24.02 1.94
CA ASP A 178 -5.18 -25.22 2.45
C ASP A 178 -4.55 -25.00 3.84
N GLY A 179 -4.40 -23.73 4.28
CA GLY A 179 -3.87 -23.37 5.59
C GLY A 179 -2.36 -23.16 5.65
N ASP A 180 -1.67 -23.17 4.50
CA ASP A 180 -0.21 -22.96 4.38
C ASP A 180 0.26 -21.62 4.99
N TYR A 181 -0.62 -20.62 5.04
CA TYR A 181 -0.33 -19.29 5.57
C TYR A 181 -0.91 -19.03 6.98
N ASN A 182 -1.32 -20.08 7.72
CA ASN A 182 -1.93 -19.93 9.04
C ASN A 182 -1.01 -19.20 10.03
N GLU A 183 0.29 -19.51 10.06
CA GLU A 183 1.25 -18.87 10.97
C GLU A 183 1.35 -17.36 10.69
N GLN A 184 1.54 -16.97 9.43
CA GLN A 184 1.64 -15.57 9.03
C GLN A 184 0.32 -14.84 9.27
N ARG A 185 -0.82 -15.48 9.00
CA ARG A 185 -2.15 -14.95 9.28
C ARG A 185 -2.34 -14.68 10.77
N ASP A 186 -2.01 -15.65 11.63
CA ASP A 186 -2.21 -15.54 13.07
C ASP A 186 -1.29 -14.46 13.66
N ALA A 187 -0.07 -14.34 13.14
CA ALA A 187 0.82 -13.24 13.49
C ALA A 187 0.28 -11.86 13.03
N LEU A 188 -0.34 -11.76 11.84
CA LEU A 188 -1.02 -10.54 11.40
C LEU A 188 -2.20 -10.19 12.33
N ILE A 189 -3.00 -11.17 12.75
CA ILE A 189 -4.09 -10.97 13.70
C ILE A 189 -3.54 -10.46 15.04
N ALA A 190 -2.52 -11.12 15.60
CA ALA A 190 -1.93 -10.75 16.88
C ALA A 190 -1.34 -9.32 16.90
N LYS A 191 -0.83 -8.84 15.76
CA LYS A 191 -0.32 -7.47 15.59
C LYS A 191 -1.44 -6.43 15.42
N ASN A 192 -2.58 -6.81 14.87
CA ASN A 192 -3.72 -5.92 14.62
C ASN A 192 -4.79 -6.00 15.72
N LYS A 193 -4.42 -5.83 16.99
CA LYS A 193 -5.31 -6.02 18.17
C LYS A 193 -6.64 -5.25 18.14
N PHE A 194 -6.71 -4.13 17.42
CA PHE A 194 -7.92 -3.29 17.30
C PHE A 194 -8.80 -3.66 16.09
N LYS A 195 -8.41 -4.67 15.31
CA LYS A 195 -9.15 -5.16 14.15
C LYS A 195 -9.67 -6.57 14.45
N PRO A 196 -10.89 -6.91 13.97
CA PRO A 196 -11.44 -8.22 14.21
C PRO A 196 -10.58 -9.30 13.54
N PRO A 197 -10.42 -10.48 14.18
CA PRO A 197 -9.78 -11.62 13.57
C PRO A 197 -10.57 -12.07 12.34
N SER A 198 -9.87 -12.59 11.33
CA SER A 198 -10.50 -13.04 10.08
C SER A 198 -9.63 -14.07 9.38
N LYS A 199 -10.21 -14.89 8.50
CA LYS A 199 -9.44 -15.72 7.55
C LYS A 199 -8.61 -14.85 6.60
N PHE A 200 -9.07 -13.62 6.33
CA PHE A 200 -8.33 -12.59 5.59
C PHE A 200 -8.12 -11.35 6.48
N PRO A 201 -7.16 -11.38 7.42
CA PRO A 201 -6.88 -10.23 8.28
C PRO A 201 -6.24 -9.09 7.50
N TYR A 202 -6.23 -7.90 8.09
CA TYR A 202 -5.54 -6.75 7.52
C TYR A 202 -4.04 -7.04 7.29
N GLY A 203 -3.55 -6.79 6.08
CA GLY A 203 -2.17 -7.10 5.65
C GLY A 203 -2.04 -8.33 4.76
N MET A 204 -3.14 -9.00 4.39
CA MET A 204 -3.09 -10.17 3.49
C MET A 204 -2.67 -9.85 2.05
N ASP A 205 -2.96 -8.65 1.56
CA ASP A 205 -2.47 -8.13 0.29
C ASP A 205 -0.95 -7.91 0.32
N GLU A 206 -0.42 -7.35 1.41
CA GLU A 206 1.01 -7.28 1.63
C GLU A 206 1.65 -8.67 1.82
N LEU A 207 0.95 -9.62 2.45
CA LEU A 207 1.43 -11.00 2.53
C LEU A 207 1.61 -11.61 1.13
N PHE A 208 0.64 -11.41 0.24
CA PHE A 208 0.73 -11.81 -1.16
C PHE A 208 1.90 -11.10 -1.88
N LEU A 209 2.07 -9.80 -1.70
CA LEU A 209 3.15 -9.08 -2.35
C LEU A 209 4.53 -9.51 -1.82
N ASN A 210 4.66 -9.76 -0.53
CA ASN A 210 5.95 -10.02 0.12
C ASN A 210 6.38 -11.48 0.17
N TYR A 211 5.54 -12.41 -0.30
CA TYR A 211 5.92 -13.80 -0.46
C TYR A 211 5.94 -14.19 -1.94
N PRO A 212 4.82 -14.56 -2.58
CA PRO A 212 4.87 -15.05 -3.96
C PRO A 212 5.35 -14.01 -4.98
N VAL A 213 4.96 -12.75 -4.86
CA VAL A 213 5.39 -11.71 -5.82
C VAL A 213 6.85 -11.33 -5.59
N TYR A 214 7.24 -11.08 -4.34
CA TYR A 214 8.63 -10.75 -3.97
C TYR A 214 9.62 -11.81 -4.47
N ASP A 215 9.38 -13.08 -4.17
CA ASP A 215 10.25 -14.18 -4.58
C ASP A 215 10.25 -14.37 -6.10
N TRP A 216 9.14 -14.04 -6.77
CA TRP A 216 9.05 -14.10 -8.22
C TRP A 216 9.89 -13.00 -8.89
N ILE A 217 9.84 -11.77 -8.36
CA ILE A 217 10.66 -10.65 -8.85
C ILE A 217 12.14 -10.96 -8.61
N LYS A 218 12.50 -11.36 -7.38
CA LYS A 218 13.89 -11.61 -6.96
C LYS A 218 14.64 -12.63 -7.84
N LYS A 219 13.94 -13.64 -8.34
CA LYS A 219 14.51 -14.74 -9.16
C LYS A 219 14.67 -14.41 -10.65
N ARG A 220 14.42 -13.17 -11.05
CA ARG A 220 14.50 -12.70 -12.45
C ARG A 220 15.50 -11.58 -12.59
N ASP A 221 15.73 -11.13 -13.80
CA ASP A 221 16.61 -10.01 -14.12
C ASP A 221 15.77 -8.76 -14.41
N TYR A 222 15.39 -8.07 -13.35
CA TYR A 222 14.62 -6.83 -13.40
C TYR A 222 15.36 -5.71 -12.69
N SER A 223 15.10 -4.50 -13.16
CA SER A 223 15.47 -3.26 -12.47
C SER A 223 14.36 -2.86 -11.49
N VAL A 224 14.73 -2.59 -10.24
CA VAL A 224 13.76 -2.28 -9.18
C VAL A 224 14.12 -0.94 -8.55
N ASN A 225 13.20 0.02 -8.64
CA ASN A 225 13.32 1.28 -7.91
C ASN A 225 12.76 1.08 -6.51
N ILE A 226 13.61 1.23 -5.50
CA ILE A 226 13.25 1.22 -4.09
C ILE A 226 13.11 2.66 -3.60
N THR A 227 11.96 3.00 -3.05
CA THR A 227 11.77 4.21 -2.24
C THR A 227 11.75 3.79 -0.77
N PHE A 228 12.83 4.10 -0.05
CA PHE A 228 12.97 3.78 1.37
C PHE A 228 12.62 5.02 2.21
N ASP A 229 11.47 4.99 2.87
CA ASP A 229 10.96 6.10 3.68
C ASP A 229 11.47 5.97 5.13
N PHE A 230 12.29 6.94 5.52
CA PHE A 230 12.87 7.05 6.86
C PHE A 230 11.97 7.78 7.87
N SER A 231 10.84 8.35 7.44
CA SER A 231 9.82 8.91 8.31
C SER A 231 9.05 7.79 9.01
N ASN A 232 9.64 7.27 10.08
CA ASN A 232 9.18 6.06 10.74
C ASN A 232 7.91 6.31 11.59
N SER A 233 6.81 5.62 11.28
CA SER A 233 5.54 5.79 12.00
C SER A 233 5.60 5.45 13.50
N VAL A 234 6.49 4.54 13.91
CA VAL A 234 6.65 4.15 15.32
C VAL A 234 7.36 5.26 16.09
N LEU A 235 8.44 5.82 15.53
CA LEU A 235 9.13 6.96 16.11
C LEU A 235 8.18 8.17 16.18
N ASN A 236 7.36 8.40 15.15
CA ASN A 236 6.35 9.46 15.16
C ASN A 236 5.36 9.32 16.33
N TYR A 237 4.91 8.10 16.62
CA TYR A 237 4.03 7.84 17.75
C TYR A 237 4.73 8.11 19.10
N MET A 238 5.99 7.69 19.24
CA MET A 238 6.78 7.99 20.44
C MET A 238 6.96 9.50 20.63
N ILE A 239 7.30 10.24 19.55
CA ILE A 239 7.42 11.69 19.58
C ILE A 239 6.11 12.33 20.01
N LYS A 240 4.96 11.85 19.52
CA LYS A 240 3.64 12.36 19.92
C LYS A 240 3.41 12.28 21.44
N GLU A 241 3.80 11.16 22.05
CA GLU A 241 3.63 10.95 23.49
C GLU A 241 4.62 11.80 24.32
N HIS A 242 5.83 12.03 23.82
CA HIS A 242 6.89 12.73 24.57
C HIS A 242 6.91 14.25 24.33
N SER A 243 6.57 14.70 23.13
CA SER A 243 6.57 16.11 22.74
C SER A 243 5.55 16.39 21.63
N PRO A 244 4.33 16.82 22.00
CA PRO A 244 3.30 17.21 21.03
C PRO A 244 3.76 18.33 20.06
N GLN A 245 4.62 19.24 20.53
CA GLN A 245 5.17 20.32 19.70
C GLN A 245 6.10 19.79 18.61
N ASP A 246 7.01 18.87 18.95
CA ASP A 246 7.90 18.25 17.96
C ASP A 246 7.10 17.34 17.01
N TYR A 247 6.04 16.70 17.51
CA TYR A 247 5.13 15.90 16.69
C TYR A 247 4.40 16.73 15.63
N GLU A 248 4.09 18.00 15.91
CA GLU A 248 3.44 18.87 14.92
C GLU A 248 4.33 19.03 13.67
N VAL A 249 5.65 19.16 13.84
CA VAL A 249 6.61 19.22 12.71
C VAL A 249 6.54 17.94 11.88
N VAL A 250 6.56 16.78 12.56
CA VAL A 250 6.45 15.46 11.93
C VAL A 250 5.15 15.34 11.15
N TYR A 251 4.03 15.75 11.77
CA TYR A 251 2.69 15.67 11.19
C TYR A 251 2.55 16.57 9.97
N GLN A 252 3.01 17.82 10.05
CA GLN A 252 2.99 18.76 8.92
C GLN A 252 3.83 18.25 7.76
N TYR A 253 5.02 17.70 8.03
CA TYR A 253 5.83 17.06 7.00
C TYR A 253 5.13 15.85 6.36
N TYR A 254 4.51 14.98 7.16
CA TYR A 254 3.77 13.83 6.63
C TYR A 254 2.61 14.24 5.71
N MET A 255 1.85 15.27 6.10
CA MET A 255 0.68 15.73 5.34
C MET A 255 1.04 16.48 4.05
N THR A 256 2.15 17.21 4.06
CA THR A 256 2.51 18.13 2.96
C THR A 256 3.72 17.68 2.13
N LYS A 257 4.64 16.91 2.74
CA LYS A 257 6.02 16.63 2.24
C LYS A 257 6.74 17.92 1.82
N ASP A 258 6.44 19.03 2.50
CA ASP A 258 7.07 20.32 2.23
C ASP A 258 8.52 20.32 2.73
N LYS A 259 9.46 20.54 1.81
CA LYS A 259 10.90 20.48 2.04
C LYS A 259 11.38 21.46 3.11
N LYS A 260 10.63 22.54 3.38
CA LYS A 260 10.98 23.51 4.42
C LYS A 260 11.02 22.89 5.82
N TYR A 261 10.28 21.80 6.06
CA TYR A 261 10.28 21.11 7.35
C TYR A 261 11.45 20.16 7.52
N VAL A 262 12.19 19.81 6.46
CA VAL A 262 13.26 18.81 6.51
C VAL A 262 14.36 19.17 7.53
N PRO A 263 14.90 20.41 7.59
CA PRO A 263 15.89 20.76 8.61
C PRO A 263 15.37 20.57 10.04
N LYS A 264 14.15 21.05 10.31
CA LYS A 264 13.49 20.91 11.61
C LYS A 264 13.22 19.45 11.95
N LEU A 265 12.83 18.64 10.97
CA LEU A 265 12.57 17.22 11.15
C LEU A 265 13.85 16.44 11.47
N LYS A 266 15.00 16.81 10.87
CA LYS A 266 16.31 16.24 11.25
C LYS A 266 16.63 16.52 12.72
N GLU A 267 16.39 17.73 13.21
CA GLU A 267 16.58 18.08 14.64
C GLU A 267 15.66 17.23 15.54
N VAL A 268 14.38 17.16 15.20
CA VAL A 268 13.38 16.37 15.94
C VAL A 268 13.79 14.90 15.99
N PHE A 269 14.15 14.29 14.87
CA PHE A 269 14.55 12.89 14.87
C PHE A 269 15.88 12.65 15.59
N ARG A 270 16.88 13.54 15.49
CA ARG A 270 18.11 13.43 16.30
C ARG A 270 17.80 13.45 17.80
N LYS A 271 16.90 14.33 18.22
CA LYS A 271 16.45 14.45 19.60
C LYS A 271 15.76 13.18 20.09
N HIS A 272 14.95 12.51 19.26
CA HIS A 272 14.05 11.45 19.73
C HIS A 272 14.37 10.02 19.26
N VAL A 273 15.24 9.82 18.26
CA VAL A 273 15.49 8.48 17.68
C VAL A 273 15.96 7.46 18.72
N HIS A 274 16.70 7.92 19.74
CA HIS A 274 17.19 7.09 20.83
C HIS A 274 16.07 6.43 21.66
N LEU A 275 14.90 7.07 21.77
CA LEU A 275 13.75 6.56 22.53
C LEU A 275 13.25 5.21 22.01
N GLY A 276 13.45 4.94 20.72
CA GLY A 276 12.94 3.74 20.08
C GLY A 276 13.96 2.65 19.86
N ILE A 277 15.27 2.91 19.97
CA ILE A 277 16.31 2.00 19.46
C ILE A 277 16.35 0.66 20.17
N GLU A 278 16.20 0.63 21.48
CA GLU A 278 16.23 -0.63 22.25
C GLU A 278 15.11 -1.58 21.79
N LYS A 279 13.90 -1.04 21.64
CA LYS A 279 12.74 -1.79 21.16
C LYS A 279 12.77 -2.01 19.64
N TYR A 280 13.36 -1.08 18.91
CA TYR A 280 13.44 -1.03 17.46
C TYR A 280 14.86 -0.81 16.94
N PRO A 281 15.75 -1.83 17.02
CA PRO A 281 17.13 -1.72 16.55
C PRO A 281 17.33 -1.20 15.12
N CYS A 282 16.36 -1.41 14.23
CA CYS A 282 16.35 -0.84 12.88
C CYS A 282 16.44 0.70 12.85
N LEU A 283 16.04 1.39 13.92
CA LEU A 283 16.19 2.85 14.06
C LEU A 283 17.65 3.29 14.16
N GLU A 284 18.60 2.39 14.45
CA GLU A 284 20.02 2.72 14.37
C GLU A 284 20.41 3.19 12.96
N LEU A 285 19.79 2.64 11.90
CA LEU A 285 20.05 3.10 10.54
C LEU A 285 19.64 4.58 10.35
N LEU A 286 18.54 5.01 10.96
CA LEU A 286 18.13 6.41 10.95
C LEU A 286 19.11 7.27 11.74
N LYS A 287 19.50 6.83 12.94
CA LYS A 287 20.48 7.55 13.78
C LYS A 287 21.82 7.73 13.07
N GLU A 288 22.34 6.70 12.41
CA GLU A 288 23.58 6.79 11.63
C GLU A 288 23.43 7.74 10.45
N LYS A 289 22.34 7.66 9.67
CA LYS A 289 22.10 8.62 8.58
C LYS A 289 22.02 10.05 9.09
N LEU A 290 21.36 10.30 10.22
CA LEU A 290 21.23 11.65 10.78
C LEU A 290 22.57 12.29 11.20
N LYS A 291 23.65 11.52 11.35
CA LYS A 291 25.01 12.06 11.60
C LYS A 291 25.59 12.74 10.36
N ASP A 292 25.24 12.26 9.17
CA ASP A 292 25.67 12.85 7.91
C ASP A 292 24.87 14.14 7.63
N PRO A 293 25.51 15.32 7.53
CA PRO A 293 24.83 16.57 7.23
C PRO A 293 24.19 16.59 5.84
N GLU A 294 24.74 15.85 4.87
CA GLU A 294 24.22 15.77 3.49
C GLU A 294 23.07 14.75 3.35
N SER A 295 22.88 13.89 4.36
CA SER A 295 21.71 13.01 4.40
C SER A 295 20.41 13.82 4.39
N PHE A 296 19.38 13.26 3.75
CA PHE A 296 18.04 13.85 3.75
C PHE A 296 18.01 15.31 3.31
N LYS A 297 18.76 15.67 2.25
CA LYS A 297 18.86 17.06 1.77
C LYS A 297 17.51 17.67 1.40
N ASN A 298 16.66 16.88 0.75
CA ASN A 298 15.38 17.35 0.19
C ASN A 298 14.16 16.55 0.68
N ASP A 299 14.35 15.33 1.19
CA ASP A 299 13.30 14.44 1.67
C ASP A 299 13.90 13.39 2.63
N PHE A 300 13.05 12.75 3.43
CA PHE A 300 13.33 11.53 4.19
C PHE A 300 13.12 10.24 3.38
N ASP A 301 12.64 10.35 2.15
CA ASP A 301 12.55 9.26 1.20
C ASP A 301 13.87 9.12 0.42
N VAL A 302 14.53 7.97 0.56
CA VAL A 302 15.78 7.64 -0.14
C VAL A 302 15.48 6.70 -1.29
N ASN A 303 15.75 7.15 -2.52
CA ASN A 303 15.54 6.35 -3.72
C ASN A 303 16.82 5.62 -4.14
N SER A 304 16.69 4.37 -4.56
CA SER A 304 17.79 3.58 -5.11
C SER A 304 17.29 2.67 -6.23
N LEU A 305 18.03 2.60 -7.34
CA LEU A 305 17.80 1.61 -8.39
C LEU A 305 18.71 0.40 -8.13
N ILE A 306 18.11 -0.78 -7.94
CA ILE A 306 18.82 -2.03 -7.68
C ILE A 306 18.47 -3.09 -8.73
N LYS A 307 19.27 -4.15 -8.82
CA LYS A 307 18.86 -5.38 -9.49
C LYS A 307 17.92 -6.17 -8.60
N SER A 308 16.94 -6.84 -9.18
CA SER A 308 15.99 -7.70 -8.47
C SER A 308 16.66 -8.77 -7.61
N SER A 309 17.85 -9.26 -7.98
CA SER A 309 18.63 -10.21 -7.17
C SER A 309 19.02 -9.65 -5.79
N GLU A 310 19.05 -8.33 -5.63
CA GLU A 310 19.41 -7.63 -4.38
C GLU A 310 18.23 -7.40 -3.43
N LEU A 311 17.02 -7.81 -3.84
CA LEU A 311 15.82 -7.86 -2.99
C LEU A 311 16.07 -8.79 -1.80
#